data_AF-A0A925VBG7-F1
#
_entry.id   AF-A0A925VBG7-F1
#
_cell.length_a   1.000
_cell.length_b   1.000
_cell.length_c   1.000
_cell.angle_alpha   90.00
_cell.angle_beta   90.00
_cell.angle_gamma   90.00
#
_symmetry.space_group_name_H-M   'P 1'
#
loop_
_entity.id
_entity.type
_entity.pdbx_description
1 polymer ?
#
loop_
_entity_poly.entity_id
_entity_poly.type
_entity_poly.pdbx_seq_one_letter_code
_entity_poly.pdbx_strand_id
1 'polypeptide(L)'
;MRQLSPVDGTSQPTFCPECGAPAPFRGTTVTLVCAYCSSTIVRTGVDLQLVGKVSAIIDNGSPVLLGSRGRHQGVPFEVSGRLQIGYGRGAWNEWFVSFADGTVGWLADALGQFAVVKPRDASLAAGRVPQHGQLAPGGVLTLDGIALTVVDRRAASYRGAEGELPFVAVPGKVFHSADLRGERGEYVTLDYGDRGDHQRPIPYFGSSCSLAQLALHPLRRFQGWPAPQPGAPRR
;
A
#
# COMPACT_ATOMS: atom_id res chain seq x y z
N MET A 1 -18.30 -47.49 3.80
CA MET A 1 -17.27 -46.70 3.11
C MET A 1 -17.98 -45.63 2.28
N ARG A 2 -18.08 -44.39 2.78
CA ARG A 2 -18.59 -43.26 1.97
C ARG A 2 -17.41 -42.70 1.18
N GLN A 3 -17.51 -42.76 -0.14
CA GLN A 3 -16.55 -42.15 -1.06
C GLN A 3 -16.55 -40.63 -0.82
N LEU A 4 -15.37 -40.06 -0.57
CA LEU A 4 -15.12 -38.63 -0.61
C LEU A 4 -15.01 -38.24 -2.09
N SER A 5 -15.89 -37.36 -2.55
CA SER A 5 -15.78 -36.75 -3.88
C SER A 5 -14.55 -35.85 -3.96
N PRO A 6 -13.92 -35.70 -5.14
CA PRO A 6 -12.78 -34.79 -5.31
C PRO A 6 -13.22 -33.35 -5.10
N VAL A 7 -12.42 -32.56 -4.37
CA VAL A 7 -12.58 -31.11 -4.30
C VAL A 7 -11.97 -30.54 -5.58
N ASP A 8 -12.81 -30.26 -6.57
CA ASP A 8 -12.40 -29.53 -7.76
C ASP A 8 -12.01 -28.10 -7.37
N GLY A 9 -10.74 -27.74 -7.63
CA GLY A 9 -10.12 -26.46 -7.32
C GLY A 9 -10.58 -25.29 -8.19
N THR A 10 -11.88 -25.19 -8.50
CA THR A 10 -12.47 -24.03 -9.18
C THR A 10 -12.93 -23.02 -8.14
N SER A 11 -12.23 -21.89 -8.03
CA SER A 11 -12.67 -20.75 -7.23
C SER A 11 -14.08 -20.33 -7.68
N GLN A 12 -15.07 -20.50 -6.80
CA GLN A 12 -16.45 -20.12 -7.10
C GLN A 12 -16.52 -18.62 -7.43
N PRO A 13 -17.25 -18.20 -8.49
CA PRO A 13 -17.35 -16.80 -8.84
C PRO A 13 -18.01 -16.02 -7.70
N THR A 14 -17.29 -15.07 -7.15
CA THR A 14 -17.75 -14.19 -6.08
C THR A 14 -18.44 -12.96 -6.67
N PHE A 15 -19.57 -12.58 -6.08
CA PHE A 15 -20.39 -11.43 -6.51
C PHE A 15 -20.52 -10.40 -5.40
N CYS A 16 -20.66 -9.14 -5.78
CA CYS A 16 -20.90 -8.05 -4.85
C CYS A 16 -22.27 -8.23 -4.17
N PRO A 17 -22.34 -8.31 -2.83
CA PRO A 17 -23.62 -8.48 -2.13
C PRO A 17 -24.57 -7.27 -2.28
N GLU A 18 -24.04 -6.09 -2.61
CA GLU A 18 -24.83 -4.86 -2.77
C GLU A 18 -25.49 -4.77 -4.15
N CYS A 19 -24.76 -5.04 -5.24
CA CYS A 19 -25.23 -4.79 -6.61
C CYS A 19 -25.22 -6.00 -7.55
N GLY A 20 -24.76 -7.17 -7.08
CA GLY A 20 -24.68 -8.39 -7.87
C GLY A 20 -23.56 -8.44 -8.93
N ALA A 21 -22.77 -7.38 -9.09
CA ALA A 21 -21.68 -7.36 -10.06
C ALA A 21 -20.56 -8.36 -9.72
N PRO A 22 -19.78 -8.85 -10.71
CA PRO A 22 -18.62 -9.71 -10.46
C PRO A 22 -17.63 -9.05 -9.49
N ALA A 23 -17.19 -9.80 -8.48
CA ALA A 23 -16.30 -9.35 -7.43
C ALA A 23 -15.20 -10.40 -7.19
N PRO A 24 -14.32 -10.69 -8.16
CA PRO A 24 -13.37 -11.80 -8.08
C PRO A 24 -12.29 -11.54 -7.02
N PHE A 25 -12.34 -12.25 -5.91
CA PHE A 25 -11.26 -12.26 -4.93
C PHE A 25 -10.13 -13.17 -5.41
N ARG A 26 -8.89 -12.67 -5.46
CA ARG A 26 -7.70 -13.46 -5.82
C ARG A 26 -6.88 -13.79 -4.59
N GLY A 27 -6.25 -14.96 -4.58
CA GLY A 27 -5.27 -15.37 -3.57
C GLY A 27 -5.71 -15.05 -2.13
N THR A 28 -4.89 -14.26 -1.43
CA THR A 28 -5.06 -13.87 -0.02
C THR A 28 -5.77 -12.52 0.18
N THR A 29 -6.35 -11.92 -0.86
CA THR A 29 -7.07 -10.64 -0.77
C THR A 29 -8.15 -10.65 0.31
N VAL A 30 -8.11 -9.68 1.22
CA VAL A 30 -9.06 -9.57 2.33
C VAL A 30 -10.19 -8.61 1.96
N THR A 31 -9.86 -7.52 1.27
CA THR A 31 -10.81 -6.51 0.84
C THR A 31 -10.76 -6.32 -0.67
N LEU A 32 -11.93 -6.22 -1.28
CA LEU A 32 -12.12 -5.84 -2.68
C LEU A 32 -13.12 -4.70 -2.75
N VAL A 33 -12.76 -3.60 -3.42
CA VAL A 33 -13.70 -2.52 -3.72
C VAL A 33 -14.39 -2.81 -5.04
N CYS A 34 -15.73 -2.90 -5.00
CA CYS A 34 -16.53 -3.17 -6.19
C CYS A 34 -16.37 -2.06 -7.23
N ALA A 35 -15.88 -2.40 -8.42
CA ALA A 35 -15.69 -1.44 -9.51
C ALA A 35 -17.00 -0.80 -10.05
N TYR A 36 -18.17 -1.32 -9.67
CA TYR A 36 -19.47 -0.89 -10.18
C TYR A 36 -20.23 0.01 -9.20
N CYS A 37 -20.21 -0.30 -7.91
CA CYS A 37 -20.98 0.44 -6.90
C CYS A 37 -20.14 1.01 -5.75
N SER A 38 -18.81 0.83 -5.81
CA SER A 38 -17.84 1.30 -4.81
C SER A 38 -18.03 0.73 -3.39
N SER A 39 -18.83 -0.34 -3.26
CA SER A 39 -18.98 -1.06 -2.00
C SER A 39 -17.70 -1.79 -1.62
N THR A 40 -17.34 -1.72 -0.35
CA THR A 40 -16.19 -2.42 0.22
C THR A 40 -16.62 -3.80 0.66
N ILE A 41 -16.16 -4.81 -0.08
CA ILE A 41 -16.45 -6.20 0.18
C ILE A 41 -15.28 -6.79 0.96
N VAL A 42 -15.58 -7.47 2.05
CA VAL A 42 -14.60 -8.12 2.91
C VAL A 42 -14.83 -9.61 2.89
N ARG A 43 -13.76 -10.38 2.71
CA ARG A 43 -13.79 -11.84 2.80
C ARG A 43 -13.48 -12.27 4.24
N THR A 44 -14.46 -12.89 4.90
CA THR A 44 -14.35 -13.46 6.25
C THR A 44 -14.46 -14.99 6.18
N GLY A 45 -13.32 -15.67 5.96
CA GLY A 45 -13.33 -17.12 5.75
C GLY A 45 -14.01 -17.49 4.43
N VAL A 46 -15.14 -18.19 4.50
CA VAL A 46 -15.97 -18.56 3.33
C VAL A 46 -17.01 -17.50 2.96
N ASP A 47 -17.33 -16.57 3.86
CA ASP A 47 -18.38 -15.58 3.68
C ASP A 47 -17.85 -14.24 3.17
N LEU A 48 -18.70 -13.49 2.47
CA LEU A 48 -18.46 -12.11 2.07
C LEU A 48 -19.36 -11.17 2.87
N GLN A 49 -18.78 -10.13 3.46
CA GLN A 49 -19.48 -9.12 4.23
C GLN A 49 -19.27 -7.72 3.64
N LEU A 50 -20.28 -6.86 3.78
CA LEU A 50 -20.18 -5.44 3.49
C LEU A 50 -19.75 -4.69 4.76
N VAL A 51 -18.60 -4.03 4.71
CA VAL A 51 -18.10 -3.21 5.84
C VAL A 51 -18.46 -1.73 5.65
N GLY A 52 -18.85 -1.34 4.43
CA GLY A 52 -19.34 -0.01 4.13
C GLY A 52 -19.03 0.41 2.70
N LYS A 53 -19.32 1.68 2.39
CA LYS A 53 -18.88 2.34 1.14
C LYS A 53 -17.73 3.26 1.50
N VAL A 54 -16.54 3.03 0.93
CA VAL A 54 -15.48 4.02 1.06
C VAL A 54 -15.85 5.19 0.14
N SER A 55 -15.55 6.43 0.54
CA SER A 55 -15.79 7.59 -0.31
C SER A 55 -15.04 7.45 -1.64
N ALA A 56 -15.63 8.03 -2.69
CA ALA A 56 -15.01 8.05 -4.01
C ALA A 56 -13.59 8.63 -3.92
N ILE A 57 -12.64 7.97 -4.59
CA ILE A 57 -11.28 8.48 -4.74
C ILE A 57 -11.36 9.85 -5.43
N ILE A 58 -10.71 10.84 -4.82
CA ILE A 58 -10.54 12.14 -5.45
C ILE A 58 -9.34 12.03 -6.40
N ASP A 59 -9.52 12.44 -7.66
CA ASP A 59 -8.41 12.49 -8.60
C ASP A 59 -7.35 13.49 -8.10
N ASN A 60 -6.16 12.97 -7.79
CA ASN A 60 -5.01 13.76 -7.33
C ASN A 60 -3.88 13.80 -8.37
N GLY A 61 -4.18 13.46 -9.63
CA GLY A 61 -3.22 13.53 -10.73
C GLY A 61 -2.19 12.40 -10.72
N SER A 62 -2.41 11.31 -9.98
CA SER A 62 -1.51 10.17 -10.02
C SER A 62 -1.49 9.49 -11.39
N PRO A 63 -0.30 9.19 -11.95
CA PRO A 63 -0.16 8.43 -13.18
C PRO A 63 -0.33 6.91 -13.00
N VAL A 64 -0.29 6.41 -11.76
CA VAL A 64 -0.34 4.97 -11.47
C VAL A 64 -1.76 4.46 -11.66
N LEU A 65 -1.90 3.25 -12.18
CA LEU A 65 -3.18 2.58 -12.42
C LEU A 65 -3.21 1.23 -11.71
N LEU A 66 -4.41 0.75 -11.37
CA LEU A 66 -4.60 -0.66 -11.05
C LEU A 66 -4.20 -1.51 -12.26
N GLY A 67 -3.51 -2.62 -12.00
CA GLY A 67 -2.96 -3.51 -13.03
C GLY A 67 -1.66 -3.01 -13.67
N SER A 68 -1.14 -1.83 -13.29
CA SER A 68 0.21 -1.41 -13.70
C SER A 68 1.25 -2.43 -13.20
N ARG A 69 2.23 -2.74 -14.04
CA ARG A 69 3.31 -3.70 -13.79
C ARG A 69 4.66 -3.03 -13.88
N GLY A 70 5.57 -3.44 -13.02
CA GLY A 70 6.92 -2.88 -12.95
C GLY A 70 7.90 -3.85 -12.30
N ARG A 71 9.08 -3.34 -11.94
CA ARG A 71 10.10 -4.07 -11.19
C ARG A 71 10.68 -3.17 -10.10
N HIS A 72 10.91 -3.71 -8.92
CA HIS A 72 11.69 -3.05 -7.87
C HIS A 72 12.78 -4.00 -7.41
N GLN A 73 14.03 -3.51 -7.40
CA GLN A 73 15.23 -4.32 -7.10
C GLN A 73 15.29 -5.63 -7.91
N GLY A 74 14.91 -5.56 -9.20
CA GLY A 74 14.90 -6.70 -10.12
C GLY A 74 13.67 -7.59 -10.05
N VAL A 75 12.88 -7.54 -8.96
CA VAL A 75 11.70 -8.37 -8.75
C VAL A 75 10.48 -7.74 -9.42
N PRO A 76 9.79 -8.46 -10.34
CA PRO A 76 8.54 -7.99 -10.94
C PRO A 76 7.43 -7.81 -9.90
N PHE A 77 6.54 -6.83 -10.12
CA PHE A 77 5.32 -6.65 -9.34
C PHE A 77 4.15 -6.17 -10.21
N GLU A 78 2.94 -6.33 -9.69
CA GLU A 78 1.68 -5.76 -10.20
C GLU A 78 0.99 -4.92 -9.12
N VAL A 79 0.42 -3.77 -9.52
CA VAL A 79 -0.41 -2.91 -8.65
C VAL A 79 -1.81 -3.52 -8.56
N SER A 80 -2.18 -3.99 -7.37
CA SER A 80 -3.43 -4.73 -7.13
C SER A 80 -4.50 -3.87 -6.47
N GLY A 81 -4.11 -2.85 -5.71
CA GLY A 81 -5.05 -1.98 -5.00
C GLY A 81 -4.49 -0.59 -4.73
N ARG A 82 -5.34 0.27 -4.19
CA ARG A 82 -5.01 1.65 -3.82
C ARG A 82 -5.74 2.01 -2.54
N LEU A 83 -5.04 2.67 -1.64
CA LEU A 83 -5.63 3.50 -0.60
C LEU A 83 -5.33 4.95 -0.90
N GLN A 84 -6.35 5.81 -0.83
CA GLN A 84 -6.15 7.24 -0.74
C GLN A 84 -6.18 7.63 0.73
N ILE A 85 -5.07 8.19 1.18
CA ILE A 85 -4.87 8.58 2.55
C ILE A 85 -5.03 10.09 2.66
N GLY A 86 -5.82 10.55 3.62
CA GLY A 86 -6.02 11.97 3.90
C GLY A 86 -5.38 12.38 5.22
N TYR A 87 -4.79 13.57 5.22
CA TYR A 87 -4.33 14.25 6.43
C TYR A 87 -4.76 15.73 6.36
N GLY A 88 -4.58 16.48 7.44
CA GLY A 88 -5.13 17.84 7.58
C GLY A 88 -4.73 18.84 6.49
N ARG A 89 -3.70 18.56 5.68
CA ARG A 89 -3.18 19.46 4.63
C ARG A 89 -3.14 18.86 3.23
N GLY A 90 -3.67 17.65 3.02
CA GLY A 90 -3.64 17.02 1.71
C GLY A 90 -3.98 15.54 1.71
N ALA A 91 -3.69 14.89 0.59
CA ALA A 91 -3.86 13.46 0.43
C ALA A 91 -2.72 12.87 -0.39
N TRP A 92 -2.44 11.59 -0.20
CA TRP A 92 -1.51 10.81 -1.00
C TRP A 92 -2.10 9.44 -1.30
N ASN A 93 -1.44 8.69 -2.18
CA ASN A 93 -1.83 7.33 -2.51
C ASN A 93 -0.83 6.32 -1.96
N GLU A 94 -1.36 5.23 -1.43
CA GLU A 94 -0.62 4.01 -1.15
C GLU A 94 -1.11 2.93 -2.10
N TRP A 95 -0.28 2.58 -3.08
CA TRP A 95 -0.61 1.56 -4.08
C TRP A 95 -0.15 0.20 -3.56
N PHE A 96 -1.10 -0.70 -3.32
CA PHE A 96 -0.79 -2.07 -2.89
C PHE A 96 -0.21 -2.85 -4.06
N VAL A 97 0.95 -3.47 -3.84
CA VAL A 97 1.68 -4.22 -4.88
C VAL A 97 1.94 -5.67 -4.47
N SER A 98 1.74 -6.57 -5.42
CA SER A 98 2.05 -8.00 -5.29
C SER A 98 3.29 -8.32 -6.13
N PHE A 99 4.31 -8.90 -5.51
CA PHE A 99 5.56 -9.26 -6.18
C PHE A 99 5.54 -10.69 -6.69
N ALA A 100 6.28 -10.95 -7.77
CA ALA A 100 6.40 -12.28 -8.36
C ALA A 100 7.13 -13.30 -7.46
N ASP A 101 7.86 -12.83 -6.44
CA ASP A 101 8.46 -13.68 -5.40
C ASP A 101 7.46 -14.10 -4.30
N GLY A 102 6.18 -13.75 -4.43
CA GLY A 102 5.12 -14.04 -3.48
C GLY A 102 5.05 -13.05 -2.30
N THR A 103 5.96 -12.09 -2.21
CA THR A 103 5.89 -11.01 -1.22
C THR A 103 4.95 -9.89 -1.66
N VAL A 104 4.60 -9.01 -0.72
CA VAL A 104 3.75 -7.85 -0.96
C VAL A 104 4.45 -6.58 -0.50
N GLY A 105 3.97 -5.42 -0.94
CA GLY A 105 4.47 -4.14 -0.49
C GLY A 105 3.56 -2.99 -0.88
N TRP A 106 4.08 -1.79 -0.76
CA TRP A 106 3.40 -0.54 -1.07
C TRP A 106 4.27 0.32 -1.96
N LEU A 107 3.66 0.92 -2.99
CA LEU A 107 4.22 2.04 -3.73
C LEU A 107 3.55 3.31 -3.18
N ALA A 108 4.29 4.03 -2.36
CA ALA A 108 3.90 5.36 -1.88
C ALA A 108 4.00 6.35 -3.03
N ASP A 109 2.96 7.17 -3.19
CA ASP A 109 2.83 8.20 -4.23
C ASP A 109 2.30 9.50 -3.59
N ALA A 110 3.22 10.42 -3.34
CA ALA A 110 2.94 11.69 -2.69
C ALA A 110 3.57 12.83 -3.51
N LEU A 111 2.74 13.66 -4.12
CA LEU A 111 3.16 14.85 -4.88
C LEU A 111 4.24 14.54 -5.94
N GLY A 112 4.10 13.40 -6.64
CA GLY A 112 5.05 12.97 -7.68
C GLY A 112 6.36 12.38 -7.15
N GLN A 113 6.50 12.23 -5.83
CA GLN A 113 7.58 11.45 -5.23
C GLN A 113 7.09 10.02 -4.98
N PHE A 114 7.94 9.06 -5.34
CA PHE A 114 7.61 7.64 -5.24
C PHE A 114 8.61 6.90 -4.38
N ALA A 115 8.12 5.91 -3.62
CA ALA A 115 8.95 4.95 -2.94
C ALA A 115 8.24 3.60 -2.91
N VAL A 116 9.00 2.52 -3.07
CA VAL A 116 8.49 1.16 -2.90
C VAL A 116 9.04 0.63 -1.59
N VAL A 117 8.15 0.15 -0.71
CA VAL A 117 8.49 -0.41 0.59
C VAL A 117 7.82 -1.76 0.81
N LYS A 118 8.49 -2.67 1.51
CA LYS A 118 7.98 -3.99 1.91
C LYS A 118 8.02 -4.13 3.43
N PRO A 119 7.03 -4.78 4.07
CA PRO A 119 7.07 -5.03 5.50
C PRO A 119 8.29 -5.88 5.87
N ARG A 120 8.88 -5.60 7.03
CA ARG A 120 9.95 -6.38 7.64
C ARG A 120 9.54 -6.80 9.04
N ASP A 121 10.34 -7.68 9.63
CA ASP A 121 10.10 -8.18 10.98
C ASP A 121 10.04 -7.03 11.99
N ALA A 122 8.97 -6.98 12.79
CA ALA A 122 8.74 -5.92 13.78
C ALA A 122 9.86 -5.84 14.83
N SER A 123 10.59 -6.94 15.08
CA SER A 123 11.75 -6.95 15.97
C SER A 123 12.83 -5.97 15.55
N LEU A 124 12.94 -5.60 14.27
CA LEU A 124 13.90 -4.60 13.80
C LEU A 124 13.66 -3.23 14.44
N ALA A 125 12.40 -2.87 14.74
CA ALA A 125 12.03 -1.59 15.36
C ALA A 125 11.62 -1.72 16.83
N ALA A 126 11.12 -2.88 17.27
CA ALA A 126 10.53 -3.07 18.58
C ALA A 126 11.49 -2.68 19.73
N GLY A 127 11.10 -1.69 20.53
CA GLY A 127 11.91 -1.17 21.65
C GLY A 127 13.15 -0.38 21.24
N ARG A 128 13.38 -0.20 19.93
CA ARG A 128 14.53 0.54 19.36
C ARG A 128 14.13 1.90 18.79
N VAL A 129 12.83 2.17 18.71
CA VAL A 129 12.27 3.45 18.25
C VAL A 129 11.38 4.05 19.34
N PRO A 130 11.29 5.40 19.41
CA PRO A 130 10.34 6.07 20.27
C PRO A 130 8.88 5.73 19.94
N GLN A 131 7.96 6.10 20.85
CA GLN A 131 6.55 6.16 20.51
C GLN A 131 6.31 7.20 19.41
N HIS A 132 5.23 7.07 18.65
CA HIS A 132 4.94 7.96 17.51
C HIS A 132 5.02 9.43 17.90
N GLY A 133 4.37 9.83 19.00
CA GLY A 133 4.33 11.22 19.48
C GLY A 133 5.69 11.78 19.93
N GLN A 134 6.70 10.94 20.09
CA GLN A 134 8.06 11.32 20.50
C GLN A 134 9.03 11.43 19.31
N LEU A 135 8.64 10.96 18.11
CA LEU A 135 9.44 11.15 16.91
C LEU A 135 9.42 12.63 16.49
N ALA A 136 10.59 13.18 16.19
CA ALA A 136 10.74 14.55 15.69
C ALA A 136 11.32 14.53 14.27
N PRO A 137 10.72 15.22 13.29
CA PRO A 137 11.38 15.46 12.00
C PRO A 137 12.78 16.06 12.20
N GLY A 138 13.75 15.56 11.45
CA GLY A 138 15.18 15.84 11.62
C GLY A 138 15.88 14.95 12.64
N GLY A 139 15.15 14.22 13.49
CA GLY A 139 15.72 13.21 14.39
C GLY A 139 16.28 12.01 13.64
N VAL A 140 17.36 11.42 14.14
CA VAL A 140 18.03 10.26 13.53
C VAL A 140 17.75 9.01 14.36
N LEU A 141 17.32 7.94 13.69
CA LEU A 141 17.20 6.59 14.24
C LEU A 141 18.17 5.66 13.53
N THR A 142 18.65 4.62 14.21
CA THR A 142 19.42 3.55 13.57
C THR A 142 18.58 2.27 13.54
N LEU A 143 18.25 1.78 12.35
CA LEU A 143 17.50 0.55 12.15
C LEU A 143 18.21 -0.34 11.14
N ASP A 144 18.36 -1.62 11.45
CA ASP A 144 19.06 -2.59 10.58
C ASP A 144 20.49 -2.11 10.19
N GLY A 145 21.16 -1.39 11.10
CA GLY A 145 22.49 -0.80 10.87
C GLY A 145 22.51 0.46 10.00
N ILE A 146 21.34 0.97 9.57
CA ILE A 146 21.21 2.13 8.70
C ILE A 146 20.80 3.36 9.54
N ALA A 147 21.56 4.45 9.41
CA ALA A 147 21.17 5.74 9.96
C ALA A 147 20.07 6.36 9.09
N LEU A 148 18.94 6.66 9.71
CA LEU A 148 17.72 7.12 9.05
C LEU A 148 17.23 8.40 9.71
N THR A 149 17.03 9.44 8.92
CA THR A 149 16.47 10.71 9.38
C THR A 149 14.95 10.67 9.25
N VAL A 150 14.23 10.95 10.33
CA VAL A 150 12.78 11.15 10.31
C VAL A 150 12.48 12.38 9.45
N VAL A 151 11.78 12.19 8.34
CA VAL A 151 11.40 13.28 7.43
C VAL A 151 9.95 13.70 7.60
N ASP A 152 9.12 12.79 8.12
CA ASP A 152 7.70 13.06 8.34
C ASP A 152 7.15 12.22 9.50
N ARG A 153 6.17 12.77 10.21
CA ARG A 153 5.40 12.09 11.26
C ARG A 153 3.96 12.56 11.18
N ARG A 154 3.02 11.64 10.94
CA ARG A 154 1.61 11.99 10.76
C ARG A 154 0.66 10.99 11.42
N ALA A 155 -0.50 11.51 11.83
CA ALA A 155 -1.71 10.74 11.94
C ALA A 155 -2.53 11.02 10.68
N ALA A 156 -3.09 9.97 10.06
CA ALA A 156 -3.81 10.08 8.80
C ALA A 156 -4.98 9.10 8.75
N SER A 157 -5.93 9.31 7.84
CA SER A 157 -7.12 8.49 7.74
C SER A 157 -7.38 7.93 6.34
N TYR A 158 -7.99 6.76 6.29
CA TYR A 158 -8.44 6.15 5.04
C TYR A 158 -9.61 6.96 4.46
N ARG A 159 -9.39 7.59 3.31
CA ARG A 159 -10.39 8.41 2.60
C ARG A 159 -11.07 7.64 1.49
N GLY A 160 -10.29 6.86 0.75
CA GLY A 160 -10.71 6.16 -0.45
C GLY A 160 -9.96 4.83 -0.58
N ALA A 161 -10.58 3.86 -1.25
CA ALA A 161 -9.93 2.60 -1.59
C ALA A 161 -10.39 2.14 -2.98
N GLU A 162 -9.52 1.46 -3.72
CA GLU A 162 -9.84 0.80 -5.00
C GLU A 162 -9.08 -0.53 -5.11
N GLY A 163 -9.63 -1.48 -5.85
CA GLY A 163 -8.97 -2.77 -6.11
C GLY A 163 -8.91 -3.69 -4.89
N GLU A 164 -7.83 -4.47 -4.83
CA GLU A 164 -7.60 -5.54 -3.85
C GLU A 164 -6.66 -5.07 -2.73
N LEU A 165 -7.01 -5.32 -1.47
CA LEU A 165 -6.22 -4.95 -0.29
C LEU A 165 -6.01 -6.14 0.66
N PRO A 166 -4.87 -6.20 1.38
CA PRO A 166 -4.50 -7.31 2.26
C PRO A 166 -5.15 -7.22 3.65
N PHE A 167 -5.95 -6.19 3.92
CA PHE A 167 -6.62 -5.96 5.19
C PHE A 167 -7.97 -5.26 5.00
N VAL A 168 -8.76 -5.19 6.07
CA VAL A 168 -10.04 -4.48 6.09
C VAL A 168 -9.84 -2.96 6.11
N ALA A 169 -10.05 -2.32 4.96
CA ALA A 169 -9.92 -0.86 4.82
C ALA A 169 -11.17 -0.12 5.34
N VAL A 170 -11.26 0.06 6.65
CA VAL A 170 -12.39 0.74 7.29
C VAL A 170 -12.36 2.25 6.96
N PRO A 171 -13.39 2.83 6.33
CA PRO A 171 -13.45 4.25 6.02
C PRO A 171 -13.29 5.14 7.27
N GLY A 172 -12.50 6.21 7.17
CA GLY A 172 -12.27 7.14 8.27
C GLY A 172 -11.36 6.61 9.38
N LYS A 173 -10.95 5.33 9.33
CA LYS A 173 -9.99 4.75 10.27
C LYS A 173 -8.70 5.56 10.28
N VAL A 174 -8.27 5.95 11.46
CA VAL A 174 -7.04 6.71 11.69
C VAL A 174 -5.90 5.73 11.99
N PHE A 175 -4.74 6.01 11.41
CA PHE A 175 -3.49 5.33 11.72
C PHE A 175 -2.36 6.34 11.91
N HIS A 176 -1.27 5.88 12.52
CA HIS A 176 -0.11 6.68 12.88
C HIS A 176 1.12 6.15 12.15
N SER A 177 1.81 7.01 11.41
CA SER A 177 3.04 6.64 10.72
C SER A 177 4.13 7.69 10.82
N ALA A 178 5.36 7.26 10.58
CA ALA A 178 6.49 8.14 10.36
C ALA A 178 7.35 7.63 9.21
N ASP A 179 7.77 8.54 8.34
CA ASP A 179 8.65 8.24 7.23
C ASP A 179 10.07 8.70 7.53
N LEU A 180 11.03 7.88 7.13
CA LEU A 180 12.44 8.10 7.32
C LEU A 180 13.21 7.91 6.01
N ARG A 181 14.30 8.64 5.86
CA ARG A 181 15.18 8.59 4.68
C ARG A 181 16.62 8.31 5.10
N GLY A 182 17.32 7.49 4.34
CA GLY A 182 18.77 7.31 4.44
C GLY A 182 19.51 8.09 3.35
N GLU A 183 20.83 8.16 3.47
CA GLU A 183 21.69 8.94 2.56
C GLU A 183 21.83 8.33 1.16
N ARG A 184 21.59 7.02 1.00
CA ARG A 184 21.78 6.29 -0.26
C ARG A 184 20.45 5.99 -0.97
N GLY A 185 19.39 6.70 -0.57
CA GLY A 185 18.06 6.57 -1.17
C GLY A 185 17.12 5.62 -0.43
N GLU A 186 17.54 5.08 0.72
CA GLU A 186 16.70 4.28 1.60
C GLU A 186 15.43 5.06 1.98
N TYR A 187 14.31 4.34 2.01
CA TYR A 187 13.05 4.85 2.54
C TYR A 187 12.46 3.83 3.48
N VAL A 188 12.08 4.28 4.67
CA VAL A 188 11.48 3.45 5.69
C VAL A 188 10.22 4.13 6.19
N THR A 189 9.12 3.38 6.26
CA THR A 189 7.90 3.80 6.95
C THR A 189 7.76 2.98 8.21
N LEU A 190 7.63 3.64 9.36
CA LEU A 190 7.21 3.00 10.61
C LEU A 190 5.70 3.14 10.73
N ASP A 191 4.98 2.01 10.67
CA ASP A 191 3.54 1.96 10.87
C ASP A 191 3.22 1.58 12.32
N TYR A 192 2.67 2.53 13.07
CA TYR A 192 2.21 2.34 14.44
C TYR A 192 0.75 1.87 14.51
N GLY A 193 0.08 1.68 13.37
CA GLY A 193 -1.32 1.30 13.31
C GLY A 193 -2.23 2.31 14.02
N ASP A 194 -3.23 1.81 14.72
CA ASP A 194 -4.34 2.61 15.25
C ASP A 194 -3.97 3.41 16.51
N ARG A 195 -2.80 3.16 17.10
CA ARG A 195 -2.34 3.81 18.33
C ARG A 195 -0.85 4.14 18.27
N GLY A 196 -0.51 5.39 18.54
CA GLY A 196 0.87 5.85 18.56
C GLY A 196 1.65 5.64 19.87
N ASP A 197 1.02 5.10 20.92
CA ASP A 197 1.54 5.07 22.31
C ASP A 197 2.36 3.81 22.65
N HIS A 198 2.98 3.20 21.63
CA HIS A 198 3.83 2.02 21.78
C HIS A 198 5.13 2.12 20.98
N GLN A 199 6.12 1.30 21.33
CA GLN A 199 7.44 1.26 20.67
C GLN A 199 7.60 0.03 19.75
N ARG A 200 6.50 -0.52 19.23
CA ARG A 200 6.50 -1.73 18.40
C ARG A 200 5.82 -1.51 17.03
N PRO A 201 6.20 -0.48 16.25
CA PRO A 201 5.66 -0.33 14.91
C PRO A 201 6.12 -1.47 13.98
N ILE A 202 5.38 -1.71 12.90
CA ILE A 202 5.84 -2.55 11.79
C ILE A 202 6.71 -1.67 10.89
N PRO A 203 7.99 -2.00 10.68
CA PRO A 203 8.82 -1.26 9.77
C PRO A 203 8.65 -1.78 8.34
N TYR A 204 8.45 -0.86 7.41
CA TYR A 204 8.44 -1.11 5.98
C TYR A 204 9.72 -0.55 5.37
N PHE A 205 10.57 -1.40 4.81
CA PHE A 205 11.85 -1.00 4.23
C PHE A 205 11.81 -1.00 2.71
N GLY A 206 12.51 -0.05 2.12
CA GLY A 206 12.58 0.07 0.68
C GLY A 206 13.45 1.23 0.22
N SER A 207 13.08 1.81 -0.92
CA SER A 207 13.85 2.90 -1.52
C SER A 207 12.98 3.89 -2.25
N SER A 208 13.44 5.13 -2.26
CA SER A 208 12.95 6.17 -3.17
C SER A 208 13.16 5.71 -4.61
N CYS A 209 12.24 6.04 -5.51
CA CYS A 209 12.33 5.64 -6.91
C CYS A 209 11.61 6.63 -7.83
N SER A 210 11.85 6.51 -9.13
CA SER A 210 11.04 7.13 -10.18
C SER A 210 10.23 6.07 -10.92
N LEU A 211 9.12 6.46 -11.54
CA LEU A 211 8.30 5.57 -12.36
C LEU A 211 9.10 4.91 -13.49
N ALA A 212 10.10 5.62 -14.02
CA ALA A 212 10.98 5.09 -15.04
C ALA A 212 11.95 4.03 -14.49
N GLN A 213 12.50 4.23 -13.29
CA GLN A 213 13.32 3.21 -12.62
C GLN A 213 12.52 1.93 -12.34
N LEU A 214 11.22 2.07 -12.10
CA LEU A 214 10.32 0.93 -11.91
C LEU A 214 9.89 0.28 -13.24
N ALA A 215 10.18 0.90 -14.39
CA ALA A 215 9.62 0.51 -15.69
C ALA A 215 8.09 0.30 -15.64
N LEU A 216 7.39 1.15 -14.88
CA LEU A 216 5.98 0.96 -14.56
C LEU A 216 5.10 1.21 -15.80
N HIS A 217 4.22 0.26 -16.14
CA HIS A 217 3.34 0.34 -17.30
C HIS A 217 2.06 -0.52 -17.15
N PRO A 218 0.92 -0.14 -17.75
CA PRO A 218 0.67 1.18 -18.33
C PRO A 218 0.65 2.26 -17.24
N LEU A 219 0.78 3.52 -17.66
CA LEU A 219 0.55 4.69 -16.81
C LEU A 219 -0.57 5.51 -17.44
N ARG A 220 -1.38 6.17 -16.61
CA ARG A 220 -2.32 7.18 -17.05
C ARG A 220 -1.54 8.28 -17.76
N ARG A 221 -2.01 8.69 -18.94
CA ARG A 221 -1.41 9.78 -19.70
C ARG A 221 -2.14 11.08 -19.41
N PHE A 222 -1.38 12.15 -19.28
CA PHE A 222 -1.89 13.51 -19.18
C PHE A 222 -1.42 14.30 -20.40
N GLN A 223 -2.26 15.22 -20.90
CA GLN A 223 -1.87 16.09 -22.00
C GLN A 223 -0.63 16.93 -21.60
N GLY A 224 0.40 16.92 -22.43
CA GLY A 224 1.66 17.65 -22.15
C GLY A 224 2.59 16.98 -21.14
N TRP A 225 2.24 15.82 -20.57
CA TRP A 225 3.13 15.07 -19.69
C TRP A 225 4.00 14.10 -20.50
N PRO A 226 5.34 14.28 -20.53
CA PRO A 226 6.22 13.37 -21.22
C PRO A 226 6.25 12.01 -20.50
N ALA A 227 6.47 10.93 -21.26
CA ALA A 227 6.65 9.61 -20.67
C ALA A 227 7.84 9.64 -19.68
N PRO A 228 7.73 8.98 -18.51
CA PRO A 228 8.84 8.91 -17.57
C PRO A 228 10.10 8.35 -18.24
N GLN A 229 11.19 9.09 -18.20
CA GLN A 229 12.48 8.66 -18.73
C GLN A 229 13.39 8.20 -17.58
N PRO A 230 14.19 7.13 -17.77
CA PRO A 230 15.20 6.74 -16.79
C PRO A 230 16.13 7.94 -16.54
N GLY A 231 16.20 8.40 -15.29
CA GLY A 231 17.14 9.46 -14.94
C GLY A 231 18.58 8.98 -15.16
N ALA A 232 19.47 9.90 -15.54
CA ALA A 232 20.91 9.61 -15.51
C ALA A 232 21.30 9.10 -14.11
N PRO A 233 22.19 8.10 -14.00
CA PRO A 233 22.64 7.63 -12.69
C PRO A 233 23.17 8.82 -11.89
N ARG A 234 22.67 9.01 -10.67
CA ARG A 234 23.24 9.99 -9.75
C ARG A 234 24.65 9.50 -9.43
N ARG A 235 25.66 10.28 -9.84
CA ARG A 235 27.07 10.04 -9.56
C ARG A 235 27.36 10.19 -8.07
#